data_AF-K8WHY4-F1
#
_entry.id   AF-K8WHY4-F1
#
_cell.length_a   1.000
_cell.length_b   1.000
_cell.length_c   1.000
_cell.angle_alpha   90.00
_cell.angle_beta   90.00
_cell.angle_gamma   90.00
#
_symmetry.space_group_name_H-M   'P 1'
#
loop_
_entity.id
_entity.type
_entity.pdbx_description
1 polymer ?
#
loop_
_entity_poly.entity_id
_entity_poly.type
_entity_poly.pdbx_seq_one_letter_code
_entity_poly.pdbx_strand_id
1 'polypeptide(L)'
;MNKIKSLFAMSLLAVSTFSLAEEQQRYASITHTSSNFINQGYCGYSFTLDNGGNHMVLDHAEFGALELTLRMKDGKGKVLGDTVLEVEPFGDSSATRATFAGLEIPCEDVAEFEVVKAVEDQNGHKVELPLSIFEANNPELAKMSVAGEK
;
A
#
# COMPACT_ATOMS: atom_id res chain seq x y z
N MET A 1 17.72 -7.20 -75.72
CA MET A 1 17.07 -8.33 -74.99
C MET A 1 17.78 -8.52 -73.66
N ASN A 2 17.00 -8.79 -72.61
CA ASN A 2 17.33 -8.96 -71.18
C ASN A 2 17.17 -7.71 -70.32
N LYS A 3 16.55 -7.78 -69.13
CA LYS A 3 15.57 -8.70 -68.51
C LYS A 3 15.07 -7.97 -67.25
N ILE A 4 13.75 -7.85 -67.13
CA ILE A 4 12.89 -7.92 -65.93
C ILE A 4 13.33 -7.21 -64.62
N LYS A 5 12.43 -6.30 -64.21
CA LYS A 5 12.23 -5.59 -62.95
C LYS A 5 12.39 -6.47 -61.69
N SER A 6 12.94 -5.89 -60.61
CA SER A 6 12.45 -6.18 -59.26
C SER A 6 12.82 -5.03 -58.31
N LEU A 7 11.78 -4.40 -57.76
CA LEU A 7 11.84 -3.43 -56.67
C LEU A 7 12.05 -4.18 -55.36
N PHE A 8 12.97 -3.70 -54.51
CA PHE A 8 12.89 -3.94 -53.08
C PHE A 8 13.23 -2.64 -52.35
N ALA A 9 12.19 -1.94 -51.89
CA ALA A 9 12.31 -0.91 -50.88
C ALA A 9 12.41 -1.61 -49.53
N MET A 10 13.54 -1.47 -48.84
CA MET A 10 13.70 -1.96 -47.48
C MET A 10 13.76 -0.77 -46.53
N SER A 11 12.57 -0.32 -46.15
CA SER A 11 12.33 0.54 -44.99
C SER A 11 12.55 -0.30 -43.73
N LEU A 12 13.71 -0.13 -43.08
CA LEU A 12 13.92 -0.61 -41.72
C LEU A 12 13.41 0.46 -40.75
N LEU A 13 12.19 0.25 -40.27
CA LEU A 13 11.61 0.92 -39.12
C LEU A 13 12.48 0.60 -37.89
N ALA A 14 13.14 1.62 -37.34
CA ALA A 14 13.66 1.56 -35.98
C ALA A 14 12.47 1.51 -35.04
N VAL A 15 12.05 0.30 -34.68
CA VAL A 15 11.08 0.08 -33.60
C VAL A 15 11.78 0.51 -32.32
N SER A 16 11.45 1.70 -31.85
CA SER A 16 11.75 2.15 -30.49
C SER A 16 11.15 1.13 -29.53
N THR A 17 11.99 0.26 -28.98
CA THR A 17 11.65 -0.61 -27.86
C THR A 17 11.42 0.30 -26.67
N PHE A 18 10.19 0.79 -26.50
CA PHE A 18 9.72 1.20 -25.20
C PHE A 18 9.72 -0.06 -24.35
N SER A 19 10.81 -0.27 -23.61
CA SER A 19 10.77 -1.11 -22.42
C SER A 19 9.81 -0.43 -21.47
N LEU A 20 8.52 -0.75 -21.57
CA LEU A 20 7.66 -0.72 -20.40
C LEU A 20 8.32 -1.71 -19.45
N ALA A 21 9.09 -1.18 -18.50
CA ALA A 21 9.40 -1.92 -17.29
C ALA A 21 8.05 -2.44 -16.81
N GLU A 22 7.92 -3.76 -16.80
CA GLU A 22 6.87 -4.45 -16.06
C GLU A 22 6.97 -3.87 -14.65
N GLU A 23 6.11 -2.89 -14.32
CA GLU A 23 5.88 -2.55 -12.92
C GLU A 23 5.48 -3.88 -12.31
N GLN A 24 6.38 -4.47 -11.50
CA GLN A 24 6.00 -5.49 -10.56
C GLN A 24 4.89 -4.86 -9.72
N GLN A 25 3.65 -5.17 -10.10
CA GLN A 25 2.46 -4.48 -9.66
C GLN A 25 2.13 -5.05 -8.26
N ARG A 26 3.02 -4.73 -7.30
CA ARG A 26 2.83 -5.01 -5.89
C ARG A 26 1.60 -4.24 -5.43
N TYR A 27 0.90 -4.81 -4.47
CA TYR A 27 -0.34 -4.28 -3.94
C TYR A 27 -0.34 -4.43 -2.44
N ALA A 28 -0.81 -3.41 -1.73
CA ALA A 28 -1.12 -3.50 -0.32
C ALA A 28 -2.38 -2.67 -0.03
N SER A 29 -3.42 -3.32 0.50
CA SER A 29 -4.52 -2.59 1.12
C SER A 29 -4.13 -2.14 2.53
N ILE A 30 -4.58 -0.96 2.95
CA ILE A 30 -4.43 -0.45 4.31
C ILE A 30 -5.82 -0.14 4.85
N THR A 31 -6.17 -0.76 5.97
CA THR A 31 -7.46 -0.58 6.65
C THR A 31 -7.23 -0.07 8.06
N HIS A 32 -7.83 1.05 8.43
CA HIS A 32 -7.93 1.44 9.84
C HIS A 32 -8.98 0.56 10.54
N THR A 33 -8.61 -0.13 11.60
CA THR A 33 -9.47 -1.16 12.23
C THR A 33 -10.02 -0.75 13.59
N SER A 34 -9.31 0.07 14.35
CA SER A 34 -9.79 0.55 15.65
C SER A 34 -9.09 1.81 16.11
N SER A 35 -9.81 2.65 16.84
CA SER A 35 -9.23 3.74 17.65
C SER A 35 -9.64 3.57 19.11
N ASN A 36 -8.71 3.79 20.03
CA ASN A 36 -9.01 3.68 21.46
C ASN A 36 -8.16 4.65 22.30
N PHE A 37 -8.73 5.18 23.37
CA PHE A 37 -7.96 5.88 24.40
C PHE A 37 -7.17 4.84 25.22
N ILE A 38 -5.86 5.03 25.38
CA ILE A 38 -5.00 4.08 26.10
C ILE A 38 -4.77 4.55 27.55
N ASN A 39 -4.15 5.71 27.75
CA ASN A 39 -4.03 6.42 29.03
C ASN A 39 -3.33 7.79 28.82
N GLN A 40 -3.30 8.64 29.86
CA GLN A 40 -2.45 9.85 29.92
C GLN A 40 -2.57 10.82 28.73
N GLY A 41 -3.74 10.85 28.07
CA GLY A 41 -3.95 11.71 26.90
C GLY A 41 -3.45 11.11 25.58
N TYR A 42 -3.13 9.81 25.52
CA TYR A 42 -2.72 9.11 24.31
C TYR A 42 -3.86 8.26 23.72
N CYS A 43 -3.89 8.25 22.40
CA CYS A 43 -4.81 7.48 21.58
C CYS A 43 -4.02 6.44 20.77
N GLY A 44 -4.52 5.21 20.80
CA GLY A 44 -4.06 4.10 19.99
C GLY A 44 -4.90 3.97 18.74
N TYR A 45 -4.23 3.71 17.62
CA TYR A 45 -4.84 3.41 16.34
C TYR A 45 -4.27 2.09 15.82
N SER A 46 -5.14 1.21 15.37
CA SER A 46 -4.75 -0.08 14.78
C SER A 46 -5.04 -0.06 13.28
N PHE A 47 -4.11 -0.63 12.53
CA PHE A 47 -4.19 -0.76 11.09
C PHE A 47 -3.94 -2.22 10.69
N THR A 48 -4.63 -2.67 9.65
CA THR A 48 -4.33 -3.94 8.98
C THR A 48 -3.81 -3.63 7.58
N LEU A 49 -2.69 -4.26 7.23
CA LEU A 49 -2.17 -4.25 5.87
C LEU A 49 -2.33 -5.65 5.28
N ASP A 50 -2.81 -5.77 4.04
CA ASP A 50 -3.00 -7.05 3.35
C ASP A 50 -2.53 -6.93 1.89
N ASN A 51 -1.65 -7.83 1.44
CA ASN A 51 -1.06 -7.81 0.10
C ASN A 51 -1.97 -8.42 -0.99
N GLY A 52 -3.23 -8.73 -0.67
CA GLY A 52 -4.24 -9.23 -1.62
C GLY A 52 -4.17 -10.74 -1.90
N GLY A 53 -3.12 -11.43 -1.43
CA GLY A 53 -2.96 -12.89 -1.55
C GLY A 53 -2.94 -13.41 -2.99
N ASN A 54 -3.50 -14.61 -3.19
CA ASN A 54 -3.43 -15.39 -4.44
C ASN A 54 -4.05 -14.73 -5.69
N HIS A 55 -4.68 -13.55 -5.59
CA HIS A 55 -5.12 -12.77 -6.76
C HIS A 55 -3.96 -12.01 -7.43
N MET A 56 -2.79 -11.96 -6.79
CA MET A 56 -1.56 -11.45 -7.38
C MET A 56 -0.77 -12.63 -7.97
N VAL A 57 -0.68 -12.71 -9.31
CA VAL A 57 0.05 -13.75 -10.05
C VAL A 57 1.55 -13.41 -10.09
N LEU A 58 2.14 -12.99 -8.97
CA LEU A 58 3.53 -12.54 -8.91
C LEU A 58 4.25 -13.23 -7.78
N ASP A 59 5.40 -13.85 -8.11
CA ASP A 59 6.33 -14.49 -7.18
C ASP A 59 6.98 -13.50 -6.16
N HIS A 60 6.47 -12.27 -6.03
CA HIS A 60 7.09 -11.17 -5.28
C HIS A 60 6.07 -10.18 -4.68
N ALA A 61 5.03 -10.67 -4.00
CA ALA A 61 4.08 -9.83 -3.25
C ALA A 61 4.50 -9.53 -1.81
N GLU A 62 5.72 -9.93 -1.42
CA GLU A 62 6.32 -9.63 -0.12
C GLU A 62 6.67 -8.14 0.01
N PHE A 63 6.52 -7.65 1.24
CA PHE A 63 7.06 -6.38 1.69
C PHE A 63 8.03 -6.60 2.83
N GLY A 64 9.17 -5.93 2.76
CA GLY A 64 10.03 -5.71 3.93
C GLY A 64 9.34 -4.81 4.97
N ALA A 65 10.07 -4.44 6.02
CA ALA A 65 9.54 -3.53 7.03
C ALA A 65 9.20 -2.18 6.37
N LEU A 66 8.01 -1.65 6.65
CA LEU A 66 7.54 -0.39 6.08
C LEU A 66 7.54 0.72 7.13
N GLU A 67 7.96 1.91 6.72
CA GLU A 67 7.69 3.16 7.40
C GLU A 67 6.70 3.96 6.54
N LEU A 68 5.45 4.05 7.00
CA LEU A 68 4.41 4.82 6.34
C LEU A 68 4.25 6.17 7.04
N THR A 69 4.48 7.27 6.33
CA THR A 69 4.15 8.60 6.85
C THR A 69 2.66 8.84 6.63
N LEU A 70 1.93 8.97 7.74
CA LEU A 70 0.50 9.24 7.77
C LEU A 70 0.27 10.72 8.08
N ARG A 71 -0.41 11.42 7.18
CA ARG A 71 -0.96 12.74 7.43
C ARG A 71 -2.31 12.62 8.12
N MET A 72 -2.43 13.24 9.29
CA MET A 72 -3.64 13.25 10.08
C MET A 72 -4.49 14.47 9.73
N LYS A 73 -5.78 14.26 9.51
CA LYS A 73 -6.75 15.34 9.29
C LYS A 73 -7.92 15.24 10.26
N ASP A 74 -8.48 16.39 10.63
CA ASP A 74 -9.72 16.46 11.39
C ASP A 74 -10.96 16.20 10.52
N GLY A 75 -12.14 16.15 11.14
CA GLY A 75 -13.41 15.93 10.43
C GLY A 75 -13.81 17.04 9.44
N LYS A 76 -13.04 18.13 9.35
CA LYS A 76 -13.19 19.22 8.37
C LYS A 76 -12.09 19.20 7.32
N GLY A 77 -11.20 18.21 7.34
CA GLY A 77 -10.07 18.07 6.44
C GLY A 77 -8.86 18.96 6.79
N LYS A 78 -8.85 19.61 7.96
CA LYS A 78 -7.69 20.40 8.41
C LYS A 78 -6.56 19.44 8.79
N VAL A 79 -5.37 19.68 8.26
CA VAL A 79 -4.16 18.93 8.63
C VAL A 79 -3.79 19.22 10.09
N LEU A 80 -3.65 18.16 10.87
CA LEU A 80 -3.24 18.18 12.28
C LEU A 80 -1.72 17.97 12.41
N GLY A 81 -1.14 17.17 11.53
CA GLY A 81 0.29 16.87 11.48
C GLY A 81 0.56 15.58 10.72
N ASP A 82 1.84 15.23 10.62
CA ASP A 82 2.29 13.97 10.03
C ASP A 82 2.89 13.09 11.14
N THR A 83 2.73 11.77 11.04
CA THR A 83 3.28 10.77 11.95
C THR A 83 3.78 9.55 11.17
N VAL A 84 4.56 8.67 11.81
CA VAL A 84 5.11 7.45 11.16
C VAL A 84 4.45 6.22 11.77
N LEU A 85 3.88 5.38 10.91
CA LEU A 85 3.45 4.03 11.24
C LEU A 85 4.54 3.06 10.81
N GLU A 86 5.10 2.34 11.78
CA GLU A 86 6.04 1.25 11.54
C GLU A 86 5.26 -0.06 11.34
N VAL A 87 5.61 -0.80 10.30
CA VAL A 87 4.96 -2.04 9.92
C VAL A 87 6.01 -3.13 9.75
N GLU A 88 5.80 -4.26 10.41
CA GLU A 88 6.64 -5.45 10.28
C GLU A 88 6.55 -6.05 8.85
N PRO A 89 7.61 -6.75 8.38
CA PRO A 89 7.58 -7.46 7.10
C PRO A 89 6.38 -8.42 6.98
N PHE A 90 5.81 -8.53 5.79
CA PHE A 90 4.64 -9.36 5.55
C PHE A 90 4.52 -9.80 4.08
N GLY A 91 3.66 -10.79 3.82
CA GLY A 91 3.31 -11.22 2.47
C GLY A 91 4.22 -12.29 1.86
N ASP A 92 5.20 -12.81 2.60
CA ASP A 92 6.08 -13.91 2.17
C ASP A 92 5.36 -15.27 2.08
N SER A 93 4.19 -15.39 2.70
CA SER A 93 3.35 -16.59 2.66
C SER A 93 1.86 -16.25 2.74
N SER A 94 1.01 -17.24 2.51
CA SER A 94 -0.44 -17.08 2.70
C SER A 94 -0.84 -16.87 4.17
N ALA A 95 -0.03 -17.30 5.13
CA ALA A 95 -0.26 -17.11 6.56
C ALA A 95 0.07 -15.69 7.04
N THR A 96 1.01 -15.04 6.36
CA THR A 96 1.50 -13.67 6.61
C THR A 96 1.01 -12.69 5.56
N ARG A 97 0.00 -13.07 4.77
CA ARG A 97 -0.65 -12.22 3.75
C ARG A 97 -1.05 -10.85 4.30
N ALA A 98 -1.51 -10.84 5.55
CA ALA A 98 -1.86 -9.64 6.28
C ALA A 98 -1.02 -9.51 7.55
N THR A 99 -0.76 -8.26 7.92
CA THR A 99 -0.10 -7.88 9.17
C THR A 99 -0.88 -6.78 9.88
N PHE A 100 -0.55 -6.57 11.14
CA PHE A 100 -1.15 -5.54 11.99
C PHE A 100 -0.09 -4.55 12.43
N ALA A 101 -0.44 -3.27 12.42
CA ALA A 101 0.41 -2.20 12.88
C ALA A 101 -0.35 -1.30 13.85
N GLY A 102 0.36 -0.81 14.87
CA GLY A 102 -0.19 0.07 15.90
C GLY A 102 0.50 1.42 15.85
N LEU A 103 -0.27 2.47 16.15
CA LEU A 103 0.22 3.83 16.30
C LEU A 103 -0.28 4.39 17.63
N GLU A 104 0.63 4.91 18.45
CA GLU A 104 0.32 5.58 19.70
C GLU A 104 0.80 7.04 19.63
N ILE A 105 -0.14 7.98 19.71
CA ILE A 105 0.12 9.41 19.64
C ILE A 105 -0.72 10.16 20.67
N PRO A 106 -0.38 11.41 21.05
CA PRO A 106 -1.29 12.26 21.79
C PRO A 106 -2.66 12.30 21.10
N CYS A 107 -3.73 12.23 21.88
CA CYS A 107 -5.08 12.27 21.36
C CYS A 107 -5.34 13.60 20.67
N GLU A 108 -5.68 13.52 19.40
CA GLU A 108 -6.07 14.61 18.53
C GLU A 108 -7.45 14.28 17.93
N ASP A 109 -8.16 15.28 17.39
CA ASP A 109 -9.46 15.09 16.73
C ASP A 109 -9.32 14.47 15.32
N VAL A 110 -8.56 13.38 15.21
CA VAL A 110 -8.26 12.70 13.93
C VAL A 110 -9.52 12.03 13.39
N ALA A 111 -9.88 12.36 12.15
CA ALA A 111 -10.96 11.72 11.40
C ALA A 111 -10.46 10.96 10.17
N GLU A 112 -9.28 11.30 9.65
CA GLU A 112 -8.69 10.68 8.46
C GLU A 112 -7.17 10.56 8.63
N PHE A 113 -6.64 9.42 8.18
CA PHE A 113 -5.21 9.23 7.93
C PHE A 113 -4.98 9.09 6.42
N GLU A 114 -4.06 9.87 5.88
CA GLU A 114 -3.65 9.83 4.48
C GLU A 114 -2.19 9.37 4.40
N VAL A 115 -1.90 8.30 3.65
CA VAL A 115 -0.51 7.88 3.40
C VAL A 115 0.12 8.86 2.42
N VAL A 116 1.11 9.63 2.88
CA VAL A 116 1.79 10.64 2.05
C VAL A 116 3.22 10.25 1.67
N LYS A 117 3.77 9.21 2.30
CA LYS A 117 5.06 8.62 1.97
C LYS A 117 5.12 7.18 2.46
N ALA A 118 5.78 6.31 1.70
CA ALA A 118 6.06 4.94 2.07
C ALA A 118 7.53 4.62 1.82
N VAL A 119 8.21 4.06 2.81
CA VAL A 119 9.60 3.61 2.70
C VAL A 119 9.66 2.14 3.13
N GLU A 120 10.31 1.31 2.32
CA GLU A 120 10.55 -0.10 2.60
C GLU A 120 12.01 -0.32 2.95
N ASP A 121 12.26 -1.14 3.96
CA ASP A 121 13.58 -1.71 4.20
C ASP A 121 13.78 -2.94 3.30
N GLN A 122 14.63 -2.77 2.28
CA GLN A 122 15.05 -3.84 1.39
C GLN A 122 16.48 -4.25 1.74
N ASN A 123 16.61 -5.25 2.62
CA ASN A 123 17.91 -5.80 3.05
C ASN A 123 18.87 -4.75 3.64
N GLY A 124 18.35 -3.87 4.51
CA GLY A 124 19.09 -2.79 5.15
C GLY A 124 19.14 -1.49 4.33
N HIS A 125 18.54 -1.46 3.15
CA HIS A 125 18.44 -0.26 2.31
C HIS A 125 17.03 0.32 2.35
N LYS A 126 16.92 1.59 2.75
CA LYS A 126 15.65 2.33 2.73
C LYS A 126 15.31 2.76 1.30
N VAL A 127 14.25 2.20 0.74
CA VAL A 127 13.77 2.47 -0.62
C VAL A 127 12.40 3.09 -0.54
N GLU A 128 12.22 4.27 -1.15
CA GLU A 128 10.91 4.90 -1.23
C GLU A 128 10.03 4.15 -2.25
N LEU A 129 8.81 3.81 -1.82
CA LEU A 129 7.85 3.10 -2.66
C LEU A 129 6.86 4.06 -3.32
N PRO A 130 6.45 3.77 -4.56
CA PRO A 130 5.38 4.54 -5.19
C PRO A 130 4.06 4.31 -4.44
N LEU A 131 3.35 5.39 -4.12
CA LEU A 131 2.09 5.34 -3.37
C LEU A 131 0.97 4.61 -4.12
N SER A 132 1.09 4.43 -5.45
CA SER A 132 0.13 3.68 -6.28
C SER A 132 0.02 2.19 -5.94
N ILE A 133 0.98 1.64 -5.19
CA ILE A 133 0.94 0.28 -4.65
C ILE A 133 -0.13 0.15 -3.55
N PHE A 134 -0.44 1.25 -2.86
CA PHE A 134 -1.28 1.23 -1.68
C PHE A 134 -2.72 1.62 -2.01
N GLU A 135 -3.67 0.82 -1.52
CA GLU A 135 -5.10 1.11 -1.60
C GLU A 135 -5.67 1.32 -0.20
N ALA A 136 -6.30 2.47 0.04
CA ALA A 136 -7.03 2.70 1.28
C ALA A 136 -8.35 1.92 1.24
N ASN A 137 -8.50 0.97 2.16
CA ASN A 137 -9.72 0.18 2.29
C ASN A 137 -10.55 0.70 3.47
N ASN A 138 -11.69 1.31 3.18
CA ASN A 138 -12.58 1.96 4.15
C ASN A 138 -13.96 1.27 4.18
N PRO A 139 -14.06 0.03 4.70
CA PRO A 139 -15.31 -0.71 4.67
C PRO A 139 -16.36 -0.09 5.61
N GLU A 140 -17.61 -0.02 5.15
CA GLU A 140 -18.75 0.18 6.04
C GLU A 140 -19.04 -1.13 6.78
N LEU A 141 -18.72 -1.17 8.07
CA LEU A 141 -18.83 -2.40 8.86
C LEU A 141 -20.25 -2.62 9.41
N ALA A 142 -20.75 -3.84 9.25
CA ALA A 142 -22.02 -4.25 9.84
C ALA A 142 -21.92 -4.38 11.37
N LYS A 143 -23.03 -4.14 12.07
CA LYS A 143 -23.13 -4.38 13.52
C LYS A 143 -23.16 -5.87 13.81
N MET A 144 -22.46 -6.28 14.86
CA MET A 144 -22.50 -7.64 15.40
C MET A 144 -23.28 -7.68 16.71
N SER A 145 -24.09 -8.71 16.90
CA SER A 145 -24.82 -8.96 18.15
C SER A 145 -24.84 -10.45 18.44
N VAL A 146 -24.79 -10.82 19.72
CA VAL A 146 -24.95 -12.21 20.17
C VAL A 146 -26.37 -12.41 20.69
N ALA A 147 -27.05 -13.46 20.24
CA ALA A 147 -28.39 -13.76 20.72
C ALA A 147 -28.32 -14.28 22.18
N GLY A 148 -28.99 -13.61 23.11
CA GLY A 148 -29.21 -14.11 24.47
C GLY A 148 -28.53 -13.33 25.62
N GLU A 149 -27.77 -12.28 25.35
CA GLU A 149 -27.39 -11.32 26.39
C GLU A 149 -28.58 -10.39 26.70
N LYS A 150 -29.07 -10.44 27.94
CA LYS A 150 -30.03 -9.48 28.50
C LYS A 150 -29.29 -8.32 29.14
#